data_AF-A0A8C4PWX6-F1
#
_entry.id   AF-A0A8C4PWX6-F1
#
_cell.length_a   1.000
_cell.length_b   1.000
_cell.length_c   1.000
_cell.angle_alpha   90.00
_cell.angle_beta   90.00
_cell.angle_gamma   90.00
#
_symmetry.space_group_name_H-M   'P 1'
#
loop_
_entity.id
_entity.type
_entity.pdbx_description
1 polymer ?
#
loop_
_entity_poly.entity_id
_entity_poly.type
_entity_poly.pdbx_seq_one_letter_code
_entity_poly.pdbx_strand_id
1 'polypeptide(L)'
;MGKSDFFCRMTGRCPLSVMAVVMLLFAACMTSPQRPQQSPRRRHSGAYSASRWANRKCQVRERAKYLLTFTGLWSQTAFPKQYPKFRPPAQWSGLIAIAHGRKYRMWRLGRLASTGVREMAEQGEAWGLMRELEASIINGRPTISGLFTTPGIANGTGQTFIELEVNSQHPLVSVILTRYMLSLP
;
A
#
# COMPACT_ATOMS: atom_id res chain seq x y z
N MET A 1 -27.67 -9.72 -4.14
CA MET A 1 -26.48 -10.13 -4.91
C MET A 1 -25.82 -8.87 -5.45
N GLY A 2 -24.91 -8.26 -4.69
CA GLY A 2 -24.37 -6.93 -5.00
C GLY A 2 -22.91 -7.02 -5.39
N LYS A 3 -22.47 -6.31 -6.45
CA LYS A 3 -21.05 -6.13 -6.82
C LYS A 3 -20.19 -7.40 -6.63
N SER A 4 -20.75 -8.57 -6.95
CA SER A 4 -20.45 -9.85 -6.30
C SER A 4 -19.17 -10.55 -6.76
N ASP A 5 -18.23 -9.80 -7.34
CA ASP A 5 -17.08 -10.38 -8.06
C ASP A 5 -15.79 -9.54 -8.00
N PHE A 6 -15.69 -8.45 -7.23
CA PHE A 6 -14.37 -8.14 -6.60
C PHE A 6 -13.86 -9.37 -5.82
N PHE A 7 -14.88 -10.09 -5.38
CA PHE A 7 -15.09 -11.33 -4.70
C PHE A 7 -14.85 -12.64 -5.49
N CYS A 8 -14.46 -12.62 -6.78
CA CYS A 8 -14.05 -13.88 -7.43
C CYS A 8 -12.66 -14.38 -6.95
N ARG A 9 -12.28 -14.04 -5.71
CA ARG A 9 -11.05 -14.38 -4.97
C ARG A 9 -9.77 -13.63 -5.33
N MET A 10 -9.76 -12.33 -5.63
CA MET A 10 -8.51 -11.61 -5.92
C MET A 10 -7.63 -12.22 -7.05
N THR A 11 -8.02 -13.30 -7.74
CA THR A 11 -7.40 -13.88 -8.94
C THR A 11 -8.46 -14.70 -9.69
N GLY A 12 -9.09 -14.19 -10.77
CA GLY A 12 -9.96 -15.10 -11.55
C GLY A 12 -10.78 -14.64 -12.76
N ARG A 13 -11.15 -13.34 -12.91
CA ARG A 13 -12.13 -12.74 -13.89
C ARG A 13 -13.61 -12.99 -13.47
N CYS A 14 -14.61 -12.08 -13.51
CA CYS A 14 -15.03 -10.96 -14.40
C CYS A 14 -15.83 -9.88 -13.59
N PRO A 15 -16.62 -8.93 -14.18
CA PRO A 15 -16.37 -8.00 -15.27
C PRO A 15 -15.97 -6.59 -14.75
N LEU A 16 -15.46 -5.75 -15.66
CA LEU A 16 -15.04 -4.34 -15.49
C LEU A 16 -15.88 -3.60 -14.43
N SER A 17 -15.35 -3.22 -13.26
CA SER A 17 -14.94 -1.82 -13.07
C SER A 17 -14.34 -1.48 -11.68
N VAL A 18 -13.78 -2.41 -10.90
CA VAL A 18 -13.11 -2.06 -9.62
C VAL A 18 -11.60 -2.35 -9.70
N MET A 19 -10.84 -1.41 -10.23
CA MET A 19 -9.37 -1.41 -10.15
C MET A 19 -8.99 -0.80 -8.80
N ALA A 20 -8.74 -1.65 -7.80
CA ALA A 20 -7.95 -1.23 -6.65
C ALA A 20 -6.53 -0.96 -7.15
N VAL A 21 -6.02 0.26 -6.97
CA VAL A 21 -4.66 0.60 -7.38
C VAL A 21 -3.70 0.03 -6.33
N VAL A 22 -3.20 -1.17 -6.63
CA VAL A 22 -2.23 -1.94 -5.84
C VAL A 22 -0.84 -1.37 -6.09
N MET A 23 -0.41 -0.41 -5.28
CA MET A 23 1.00 0.02 -5.24
C MET A 23 1.70 -0.60 -4.04
N LEU A 24 2.49 -1.65 -4.29
CA LEU A 24 3.51 -2.11 -3.36
C LEU A 24 4.79 -1.31 -3.63
N LEU A 25 4.97 -0.21 -2.90
CA LEU A 25 6.28 0.43 -2.86
C LEU A 25 7.19 -0.37 -1.93
N PHE A 26 8.09 -1.14 -2.54
CA PHE A 26 9.26 -1.62 -1.83
C PHE A 26 10.21 -0.44 -1.64
N ALA A 27 10.24 0.14 -0.43
CA ALA A 27 11.33 1.04 -0.08
C ALA A 27 12.63 0.22 -0.13
N ALA A 28 13.39 0.38 -1.21
CA ALA A 28 14.65 -0.30 -1.40
C ALA A 28 15.61 0.18 -0.31
N CYS A 29 15.85 -0.67 0.69
CA CYS A 29 16.91 -0.51 1.69
C CYS A 29 18.29 -0.75 1.03
N MET A 30 18.52 -0.20 -0.18
CA MET A 30 19.72 -0.36 -1.01
C MET A 30 20.37 0.99 -1.34
N THR A 31 20.60 1.82 -0.33
CA THR A 31 21.52 2.96 -0.44
C THR A 31 22.29 3.12 0.85
N SER A 32 23.17 2.15 1.15
CA SER A 32 24.34 2.44 1.97
C SER A 32 25.55 2.29 1.07
N PRO A 33 26.20 3.40 0.65
CA PRO A 33 27.56 3.32 0.16
C PRO A 33 28.39 2.84 1.35
N GLN A 34 28.88 1.60 1.29
CA GLN A 34 29.84 1.14 2.28
C GLN A 34 31.04 2.08 2.21
N ARG A 35 31.24 2.91 3.25
CA ARG A 35 32.54 3.53 3.49
C ARG A 35 33.58 2.39 3.44
N PRO A 36 34.65 2.51 2.66
CA PRO A 36 35.70 1.50 2.67
C PRO A 36 36.39 1.57 4.03
N GLN A 37 35.99 0.69 4.96
CA GLN A 37 36.81 0.40 6.13
C GLN A 37 38.00 -0.42 5.66
N GLN A 38 39.11 0.27 5.41
CA GLN A 38 40.42 -0.36 5.36
C GLN A 38 40.66 -1.00 6.74
N SER A 39 40.73 -2.33 6.77
CA SER A 39 41.27 -3.07 7.91
C SER A 39 42.39 -3.99 7.40
N PRO A 40 43.44 -4.21 8.21
CA PRO A 40 44.73 -4.65 7.73
C PRO A 40 44.68 -6.12 7.30
N ARG A 41 45.41 -6.44 6.24
CA ARG A 41 45.57 -7.79 5.68
C ARG A 41 45.91 -8.80 6.79
N ARG A 42 45.00 -9.74 7.04
CA ARG A 42 45.37 -11.08 7.53
C ARG A 42 44.84 -12.12 6.57
N ARG A 43 45.77 -12.84 5.95
CA ARG A 43 45.49 -14.01 5.12
C ARG A 43 45.06 -15.13 6.05
N HIS A 44 43.83 -15.61 5.91
CA HIS A 44 43.53 -17.01 6.19
C HIS A 44 42.55 -17.53 5.14
N SER A 45 42.98 -18.61 4.52
CA SER A 45 42.30 -19.44 3.54
C SER A 45 41.08 -20.13 4.16
N GLY A 46 40.03 -20.35 3.37
CA GLY A 46 39.05 -21.41 3.64
C GLY A 46 37.58 -20.98 3.71
N ALA A 47 36.79 -21.67 2.88
CA ALA A 47 35.33 -21.77 2.87
C ALA A 47 34.52 -20.49 2.54
N TYR A 48 33.97 -20.47 1.31
CA TYR A 48 32.87 -19.58 0.94
C TYR A 48 31.64 -19.91 1.80
N SER A 49 31.52 -19.23 2.94
CA SER A 49 30.35 -19.26 3.80
C SER A 49 29.13 -18.74 3.02
N ALA A 50 28.31 -19.67 2.55
CA ALA A 50 27.00 -19.44 1.95
C ALA A 50 25.95 -18.92 2.96
N SER A 51 26.38 -18.38 4.11
CA SER A 51 25.49 -17.93 5.20
C SER A 51 25.37 -16.40 5.32
N ARG A 52 26.08 -15.62 4.49
CA ARG A 52 26.10 -14.15 4.64
C ARG A 52 24.86 -13.42 4.08
N TRP A 53 23.97 -14.11 3.36
CA TRP A 53 22.80 -13.49 2.72
C TRP A 53 21.44 -14.03 3.18
N ALA A 54 21.42 -15.04 4.05
CA ALA A 54 20.18 -15.70 4.49
C ALA A 54 19.38 -14.91 5.56
N ASN A 55 19.89 -13.78 6.06
CA ASN A 55 19.21 -12.99 7.09
C ASN A 55 19.40 -11.47 6.89
N ARG A 56 19.09 -10.97 5.69
CA ARG A 56 19.08 -9.52 5.42
C ARG A 56 17.88 -8.84 6.10
N LYS A 57 17.98 -8.58 7.40
CA LYS A 57 17.17 -7.54 8.06
C LYS A 57 17.63 -6.18 7.52
N CYS A 58 16.71 -5.25 7.26
CA CYS A 58 17.10 -3.87 6.89
C CYS A 58 17.90 -3.28 8.06
N GLN A 59 19.15 -2.89 7.81
CA GLN A 59 20.12 -2.47 8.85
C GLN A 59 20.23 -0.94 8.96
N VAL A 60 19.39 -0.18 8.25
CA VAL A 60 19.42 1.28 8.29
C VAL A 60 18.91 1.75 9.65
N ARG A 61 19.73 2.50 10.39
CA ARG A 61 19.37 3.04 11.72
C ARG A 61 18.49 4.28 11.62
N GLU A 62 18.56 4.99 10.51
CA GLU A 62 17.83 6.24 10.27
C GLU A 62 16.44 5.99 9.71
N ARG A 63 15.54 6.94 9.95
CA ARG A 63 14.22 6.97 9.32
C ARG A 63 14.34 7.66 7.97
N ALA A 64 13.56 7.20 6.99
CA ALA A 64 13.52 7.79 5.66
C ALA A 64 12.14 8.36 5.41
N LYS A 65 12.11 9.61 4.92
CA LYS A 65 10.88 10.29 4.49
C LYS A 65 10.71 10.14 2.98
N TYR A 66 9.47 9.89 2.57
CA TYR A 66 9.08 9.74 1.17
C TYR A 66 7.86 10.61 0.90
N LEU A 67 7.81 11.19 -0.30
CA LEU A 67 6.59 11.80 -0.82
C LEU A 67 5.88 10.77 -1.72
N LEU A 68 4.72 10.30 -1.29
CA LEU A 68 3.84 9.45 -2.08
C LEU A 68 2.92 10.35 -2.90
N THR A 69 2.96 10.25 -4.23
CA THR A 69 2.02 10.94 -5.12
C THR A 69 1.12 9.92 -5.82
N PHE A 70 -0.19 10.06 -5.66
CA PHE A 70 -1.18 9.35 -6.45
C PHE A 70 -1.68 10.25 -7.58
N THR A 71 -1.71 9.72 -8.81
CA THR A 71 -2.28 10.38 -9.99
C THR A 71 -3.44 9.57 -10.52
N GLY A 72 -4.65 10.10 -10.39
CA GLY A 72 -5.85 9.57 -11.02
C GLY A 72 -5.79 9.81 -12.53
N LEU A 73 -5.90 8.73 -13.30
CA LEU A 73 -5.90 8.76 -14.78
C LEU A 73 -7.25 8.33 -15.36
N TRP A 74 -8.29 8.28 -14.54
CA TRP A 74 -9.62 7.82 -14.95
C TRP A 74 -10.36 8.95 -15.66
N SER A 75 -10.11 9.12 -16.96
CA SER A 75 -10.81 10.09 -17.81
C SER A 75 -11.84 9.43 -18.71
N GLN A 76 -12.83 10.20 -19.17
CA GLN A 76 -13.81 9.70 -20.15
C GLN A 76 -13.15 9.29 -21.47
N THR A 77 -12.10 10.00 -21.89
CA THR A 77 -11.37 9.69 -23.13
C THR A 77 -10.64 8.36 -23.05
N ALA A 78 -9.94 8.10 -21.93
CA ALA A 78 -9.19 6.86 -21.74
C ALA A 78 -10.10 5.67 -21.38
N PHE A 79 -11.21 5.93 -20.67
CA PHE A 79 -12.15 4.91 -20.19
C PHE A 79 -13.60 5.29 -20.55
N PRO A 80 -13.99 5.24 -21.84
CA PRO A 80 -15.28 5.76 -22.31
C PRO A 80 -16.48 4.89 -21.92
N LYS A 81 -16.28 3.57 -21.77
CA LYS A 81 -17.35 2.63 -21.47
C LYS A 81 -17.91 2.90 -20.07
N GLN A 82 -19.17 3.30 -20.01
CA GLN A 82 -19.93 3.56 -18.77
C GLN A 82 -19.18 4.50 -17.81
N TYR A 83 -18.51 5.52 -18.34
CA TYR A 83 -17.87 6.54 -17.52
C TYR A 83 -18.92 7.29 -16.69
N PRO A 84 -18.84 7.30 -15.35
CA PRO A 84 -19.82 7.93 -14.50
C PRO A 84 -19.67 9.45 -14.57
N LYS A 85 -20.70 10.10 -15.12
CA LYS A 85 -20.77 11.58 -15.23
C LYS A 85 -21.64 12.21 -14.16
N PHE A 86 -22.58 11.45 -13.59
CA PHE A 86 -23.61 11.98 -12.72
C PHE A 86 -23.90 11.01 -11.58
N ARG A 87 -24.17 11.58 -10.40
CA ARG A 87 -24.64 10.91 -9.18
C ARG A 87 -23.87 9.61 -8.85
N PRO A 88 -22.69 9.70 -8.22
CA PRO A 88 -21.74 10.78 -8.32
C PRO A 88 -20.97 10.71 -9.64
N PRO A 89 -20.33 11.82 -10.08
CA PRO A 89 -19.33 11.75 -11.14
C PRO A 89 -18.15 10.86 -10.73
N ALA A 90 -17.34 10.44 -11.71
CA ALA A 90 -16.09 9.74 -11.49
C ALA A 90 -15.21 10.50 -10.50
N GLN A 91 -14.81 9.82 -9.42
CA GLN A 91 -14.01 10.39 -8.33
C GLN A 91 -13.29 9.26 -7.57
N TRP A 92 -12.36 9.64 -6.70
CA TRP A 92 -11.57 8.74 -5.86
C TRP A 92 -11.82 9.02 -4.38
N SER A 93 -11.86 7.97 -3.56
CA SER A 93 -11.87 8.08 -2.10
C SER A 93 -10.60 8.76 -1.57
N GLY A 94 -10.63 9.12 -0.29
CA GLY A 94 -9.40 9.39 0.44
C GLY A 94 -8.42 8.23 0.30
N LEU A 95 -7.14 8.56 0.28
CA LEU A 95 -6.06 7.58 0.26
C LEU A 95 -5.68 7.27 1.70
N ILE A 96 -5.57 5.98 2.03
CA ILE A 96 -4.98 5.50 3.28
C ILE A 96 -3.66 4.82 2.94
N ALA A 97 -2.58 5.27 3.57
CA ALA A 97 -1.26 4.66 3.50
C ALA A 97 -0.77 4.32 4.92
N ILE A 98 -0.05 3.21 5.03
CA ILE A 98 0.59 2.80 6.28
C ILE A 98 2.04 2.40 6.06
N ALA A 99 2.89 2.72 7.02
CA ALA A 99 4.23 2.15 7.14
C ALA A 99 4.20 0.97 8.09
N HIS A 100 4.62 -0.22 7.65
CA HIS A 100 4.45 -1.44 8.42
C HIS A 100 5.59 -2.46 8.24
N GLY A 101 5.66 -3.40 9.19
CA GLY A 101 6.60 -4.50 9.20
C GLY A 101 6.10 -5.69 8.37
N ARG A 102 6.97 -6.69 8.18
CA ARG A 102 6.65 -7.90 7.38
C ARG A 102 5.52 -8.75 7.97
N LYS A 103 5.16 -8.58 9.23
CA LYS A 103 4.09 -9.34 9.91
C LYS A 103 2.69 -8.80 9.62
N TYR A 104 2.57 -7.50 9.32
CA TYR A 104 1.29 -6.89 8.96
C TYR A 104 0.99 -7.04 7.47
N ARG A 105 -0.28 -7.20 7.12
CA ARG A 105 -0.80 -7.20 5.76
C ARG A 105 -2.14 -6.47 5.76
N MET A 106 -2.22 -5.35 5.03
CA MET A 106 -3.49 -4.63 4.84
C MET A 106 -4.44 -5.46 3.98
N TRP A 107 -3.96 -5.88 2.81
CA TRP A 107 -4.67 -6.78 1.90
C TRP A 107 -3.64 -7.64 1.14
N ARG A 108 -4.08 -8.75 0.54
CA ARG A 108 -3.19 -9.63 -0.25
C ARG A 108 -3.97 -10.48 -1.23
N LEU A 109 -3.52 -10.49 -2.49
CA LEU A 109 -4.05 -11.35 -3.54
C LEU A 109 -4.36 -12.79 -3.08
N GLY A 110 -5.56 -13.28 -3.37
CA GLY A 110 -6.05 -14.62 -3.00
C GLY A 110 -6.47 -14.81 -1.54
N ARG A 111 -6.54 -13.75 -0.71
CA ARG A 111 -6.98 -13.81 0.69
C ARG A 111 -8.29 -13.06 0.92
N LEU A 112 -8.93 -13.31 2.06
CA LEU A 112 -10.10 -12.53 2.46
C LEU A 112 -9.64 -11.16 2.97
N ALA A 113 -10.37 -10.11 2.59
CA ALA A 113 -10.21 -8.78 3.14
C ALA A 113 -10.77 -8.72 4.58
N SER A 114 -10.23 -7.85 5.41
CA SER A 114 -10.88 -7.49 6.67
C SER A 114 -12.18 -6.74 6.41
N THR A 115 -13.02 -6.58 7.44
CA THR A 115 -14.27 -5.84 7.33
C THR A 115 -14.02 -4.41 6.87
N GLY A 116 -13.06 -3.71 7.51
CA GLY A 116 -12.71 -2.34 7.14
C GLY A 116 -12.15 -2.22 5.72
N VAL A 117 -11.30 -3.15 5.28
CA VAL A 117 -10.79 -3.16 3.90
C VAL A 117 -11.92 -3.37 2.89
N ARG A 118 -12.89 -4.25 3.20
CA ARG A 118 -14.06 -4.49 2.35
C ARG A 118 -14.92 -3.24 2.21
N GLU A 119 -15.25 -2.59 3.33
CA GLU A 119 -16.06 -1.37 3.35
C GLU A 119 -15.38 -0.24 2.57
N MET A 120 -14.07 -0.08 2.75
CA MET A 120 -13.26 0.86 1.97
C MET A 120 -13.26 0.53 0.48
N ALA A 121 -13.12 -0.74 0.11
CA ALA A 121 -13.08 -1.19 -1.29
C ALA A 121 -14.43 -1.11 -2.01
N GLU A 122 -15.53 -1.32 -1.30
CA GLU A 122 -16.87 -1.40 -1.91
C GLU A 122 -17.62 -0.06 -1.89
N GLN A 123 -17.43 0.70 -0.81
CA GLN A 123 -18.23 1.87 -0.46
C GLN A 123 -17.37 3.14 -0.33
N GLY A 124 -16.04 3.00 -0.24
CA GLY A 124 -15.16 4.12 0.09
C GLY A 124 -15.35 4.61 1.53
N GLU A 125 -15.86 3.76 2.42
CA GLU A 125 -15.99 4.03 3.85
C GLU A 125 -14.66 3.68 4.54
N ALA A 126 -14.00 4.70 5.09
CA ALA A 126 -12.64 4.59 5.62
C ALA A 126 -12.59 4.32 7.13
N TRP A 127 -13.67 4.65 7.86
CA TRP A 127 -13.71 4.63 9.31
C TRP A 127 -13.47 3.22 9.89
N GLY A 128 -14.12 2.20 9.32
CA GLY A 128 -13.93 0.82 9.74
C GLY A 128 -12.47 0.39 9.65
N LEU A 129 -11.81 0.71 8.53
CA LEU A 129 -10.40 0.41 8.32
C LEU A 129 -9.48 1.21 9.24
N MET A 130 -9.72 2.50 9.43
CA MET A 130 -8.89 3.33 10.31
C MET A 130 -8.87 2.78 11.75
N ARG A 131 -10.02 2.34 12.26
CA ARG A 131 -10.10 1.71 13.59
C ARG A 131 -9.31 0.41 13.68
N GLU A 132 -9.35 -0.45 12.66
CA GLU A 132 -8.55 -1.68 12.60
C GLU A 132 -7.04 -1.38 12.63
N LEU A 133 -6.63 -0.31 11.93
CA LEU A 133 -5.23 0.13 11.87
C LEU A 133 -4.77 0.73 13.20
N GLU A 134 -5.56 1.62 13.80
CA GLU A 134 -5.27 2.22 15.12
C GLU A 134 -5.14 1.16 16.22
N ALA A 135 -6.05 0.17 16.24
CA ALA A 135 -5.96 -0.95 17.17
C ALA A 135 -4.65 -1.75 16.98
N SER A 136 -4.21 -1.92 15.73
CA SER A 136 -2.94 -2.61 15.40
C SER A 136 -1.69 -1.82 15.80
N ILE A 137 -1.79 -0.50 15.97
CA ILE A 137 -0.72 0.39 16.43
C ILE A 137 -0.59 0.33 17.96
N ILE A 138 -1.72 0.28 18.69
CA ILE A 138 -1.74 0.38 20.16
C ILE A 138 -1.31 -0.93 20.84
N ASN A 139 -1.54 -2.08 20.21
CA ASN A 139 -1.21 -3.38 20.80
C ASN A 139 0.32 -3.55 20.93
N GLY A 140 0.80 -3.96 22.12
CA GLY A 140 2.16 -3.80 22.69
C GLY A 140 3.41 -4.17 21.88
N ARG A 141 3.28 -4.62 20.63
CA ARG A 141 4.29 -4.49 19.57
C ARG A 141 3.62 -4.00 18.28
N PRO A 142 3.59 -2.67 18.03
CA PRO A 142 3.02 -2.13 16.81
C PRO A 142 3.67 -2.81 15.60
N THR A 143 2.85 -3.44 14.76
CA THR A 143 3.31 -3.97 13.47
C THR A 143 3.24 -2.91 12.36
N ILE A 144 2.71 -1.74 12.70
CA ILE A 144 2.52 -0.54 11.90
C ILE A 144 3.18 0.61 12.66
N SER A 145 4.01 1.41 11.99
CA SER A 145 4.69 2.56 12.60
C SER A 145 4.11 3.91 12.21
N GLY A 146 3.21 3.96 11.22
CA GLY A 146 2.59 5.20 10.78
C GLY A 146 1.33 4.95 9.96
N LEU A 147 0.35 5.82 10.15
CA LEU A 147 -0.91 5.91 9.41
C LEU A 147 -0.97 7.30 8.79
N PHE A 148 -1.21 7.35 7.48
CA PHE A 148 -1.14 8.56 6.66
C PHE A 148 -2.37 8.60 5.77
N THR A 149 -3.09 9.72 5.73
CA THR A 149 -4.33 9.86 4.95
C THR A 149 -4.37 11.14 4.13
N THR A 150 -4.96 11.06 2.93
CA THR A 150 -5.30 12.26 2.14
C THR A 150 -6.81 12.41 2.00
N PRO A 151 -7.31 13.63 1.74
CA PRO A 151 -8.64 13.82 1.19
C PRO A 151 -8.83 13.06 -0.13
N GLY A 152 -10.09 12.81 -0.50
CA GLY A 152 -10.45 12.23 -1.79
C GLY A 152 -10.28 13.22 -2.95
N ILE A 153 -10.25 12.68 -4.17
CA ILE A 153 -10.15 13.48 -5.40
C ILE A 153 -11.54 13.50 -6.04
N ALA A 154 -12.16 14.67 -6.12
CA ALA A 154 -13.53 14.85 -6.62
C ALA A 154 -13.73 14.58 -8.13
N ASN A 155 -12.65 14.28 -8.86
CA ASN A 155 -12.64 14.02 -10.30
C ASN A 155 -11.91 12.72 -10.61
N GLY A 156 -12.27 12.06 -11.72
CA GLY A 156 -11.61 10.85 -12.19
C GLY A 156 -10.15 11.06 -12.56
N THR A 157 -9.78 12.29 -12.95
CA THR A 157 -8.40 12.75 -13.09
C THR A 157 -8.03 13.75 -12.02
N GLY A 158 -6.82 13.63 -11.47
CA GLY A 158 -6.31 14.56 -10.46
C GLY A 158 -5.13 13.96 -9.71
N GLN A 159 -4.58 14.71 -8.77
CA GLN A 159 -3.48 14.24 -7.95
C GLN A 159 -3.74 14.49 -6.47
N THR A 160 -3.18 13.62 -5.63
CA THR A 160 -3.04 13.84 -4.19
C THR A 160 -1.67 13.35 -3.77
N PHE A 161 -1.13 13.92 -2.71
CA PHE A 161 0.19 13.55 -2.21
C PHE A 161 0.20 13.48 -0.69
N ILE A 162 1.12 12.69 -0.15
CA ILE A 162 1.34 12.58 1.29
C ILE A 162 2.79 12.26 1.60
N GLU A 163 3.33 12.95 2.60
CA GLU A 163 4.63 12.58 3.17
C GLU A 163 4.45 11.40 4.14
N LEU A 164 5.28 10.38 3.98
CA LEU A 164 5.30 9.22 4.86
C LEU A 164 6.72 8.92 5.33
N GLU A 165 6.81 8.34 6.52
CA GLU A 165 8.08 7.98 7.14
C GLU A 165 8.16 6.47 7.37
N VAL A 166 9.28 5.87 6.97
CA VAL A 166 9.57 4.45 7.17
C VAL A 166 10.88 4.28 7.96
N ASN A 167 11.04 3.11 8.59
CA ASN A 167 12.24 2.76 9.33
C ASN A 167 12.63 1.29 9.09
N SER A 168 13.79 0.85 9.60
CA SER A 168 14.27 -0.53 9.40
C SER A 168 13.36 -1.63 9.96
N GLN A 169 12.55 -1.33 10.97
CA GLN A 169 11.58 -2.28 11.54
C GLN A 169 10.29 -2.34 10.71
N HIS A 170 9.93 -1.24 10.06
CA HIS A 170 8.70 -1.05 9.28
C HIS A 170 9.01 -0.50 7.88
N PRO A 171 9.74 -1.26 7.04
CA PRO A 171 10.23 -0.77 5.75
C PRO A 171 9.20 -0.89 4.61
N LEU A 172 8.01 -1.43 4.87
CA LEU A 172 6.99 -1.67 3.86
C LEU A 172 5.91 -0.59 3.91
N VAL A 173 5.41 -0.22 2.75
CA VAL A 173 4.24 0.66 2.63
C VAL A 173 3.10 -0.10 1.97
N SER A 174 1.92 -0.03 2.56
CA SER A 174 0.66 -0.47 1.92
C SER A 174 -0.24 0.73 1.74
N VAL A 175 -0.92 0.79 0.59
CA VAL A 175 -1.84 1.88 0.22
C VAL A 175 -3.18 1.28 -0.20
N ILE A 176 -4.26 1.99 0.09
CA ILE A 176 -5.59 1.71 -0.44
C ILE A 176 -6.34 3.01 -0.74
N LEU A 177 -7.02 3.01 -1.88
CA LEU A 177 -8.02 3.98 -2.27
C LEU A 177 -8.97 3.31 -3.27
N THR A 178 -10.16 3.87 -3.44
CA THR A 178 -11.24 3.26 -4.19
C THR A 178 -11.83 4.27 -5.17
N ARG A 179 -12.19 3.81 -6.37
CA ARG A 179 -13.03 4.59 -7.28
C ARG A 179 -14.46 4.58 -6.78
N TYR A 180 -15.08 5.74 -6.59
CA TYR A 180 -16.52 5.75 -6.37
C TYR A 180 -17.22 5.46 -7.68
N MET A 181 -17.79 4.25 -7.76
CA MET A 181 -18.89 3.95 -8.65
C MET A 181 -20.06 3.59 -7.75
N LEU A 182 -21.19 4.29 -7.90
CA LEU A 182 -22.42 3.84 -7.25
C LEU A 182 -22.57 2.35 -7.53
N SER A 183 -22.93 1.61 -6.48
CA SER A 183 -23.69 0.39 -6.67
C SER A 183 -24.94 0.79 -7.46
N LEU A 184 -24.92 0.52 -8.77
CA LEU A 184 -26.17 0.34 -9.48
C LEU A 184 -26.86 -0.85 -8.78
N PRO A 185 -28.11 -0.69 -8.34
CA PRO A 185 -28.88 -1.77 -7.73
C PRO A 185 -29.04 -2.95 -8.69
#